data_AF-G4YVI7-F1
#
_entry.id   AF-G4YVI7-F1
#
_cell.length_a   1.000
_cell.length_b   1.000
_cell.length_c   1.000
_cell.angle_alpha   90.00
_cell.angle_beta   90.00
_cell.angle_gamma   90.00
#
_symmetry.space_group_name_H-M   'P 1'
#
loop_
_entity.id
_entity.type
_entity.pdbx_description
1 polymer ?
#
loop_
_entity_poly.entity_id
_entity_poly.type
_entity_poly.pdbx_seq_one_letter_code
_entity_poly.pdbx_strand_id
1 'polypeptide(L)'
;LTVEQKRRICEKHRNTPKITQKDLCRWAKLEFNLQRAPTQPTMSNILKHEHLFKDNVLGVLGSQRKTIRPTRHAHFDQVLANWVMERQNKGNITGDMIKTKGRELVKQMGLEGKLGFSNGWLASFKARHGLMKR
;
A
#
# COMPACT_ATOMS: atom_id res chain seq x y z
N LEU A 1 2.81 13.25 -4.53
CA LEU A 1 2.33 12.91 -3.18
C LEU A 1 2.51 11.41 -2.94
N THR A 2 3.38 11.03 -2.00
CA THR A 2 3.52 9.66 -1.49
C THR A 2 2.33 9.28 -0.60
N VAL A 3 2.18 7.99 -0.26
CA VAL A 3 1.19 7.49 0.70
C VAL A 3 1.38 8.20 2.04
N GLU A 4 2.64 8.35 2.49
CA GLU A 4 2.93 9.09 3.72
C GLU A 4 2.50 10.56 3.64
N GLN A 5 2.80 11.24 2.52
CA GLN A 5 2.36 12.62 2.33
C GLN A 5 0.82 12.75 2.32
N LYS A 6 0.11 11.78 1.74
CA LYS A 6 -1.36 11.72 1.75
C LYS A 6 -1.92 11.48 3.16
N ARG A 7 -1.27 10.64 3.96
CA ARG A 7 -1.61 10.44 5.38
C ARG A 7 -1.45 11.73 6.18
N ARG A 8 -0.30 12.40 6.06
CA ARG A 8 -0.05 13.69 6.74
C ARG A 8 -1.05 14.79 6.33
N ILE A 9 -1.50 14.79 5.07
CA ILE A 9 -2.58 15.67 4.61
C ILE A 9 -3.89 15.38 5.35
N CYS A 10 -4.26 14.11 5.49
CA CYS A 10 -5.48 13.70 6.19
C CYS A 10 -5.40 14.05 7.69
N GLU A 11 -4.25 13.82 8.33
CA GLU A 11 -4.01 14.23 9.72
C GLU A 11 -4.12 15.74 9.89
N LYS A 12 -3.54 16.52 8.98
CA LYS A 12 -3.63 17.99 9.01
C LYS A 12 -5.06 18.49 8.90
N HIS A 13 -5.86 17.88 8.01
CA HIS A 13 -7.28 18.21 7.88
C HIS A 13 -8.07 17.88 9.16
N ARG A 14 -7.81 16.70 9.75
CA ARG A 14 -8.46 16.26 11.00
C ARG A 14 -8.12 17.15 12.19
N ASN A 15 -6.86 17.54 12.33
CA ASN A 15 -6.37 18.39 13.41
C ASN A 15 -6.68 19.87 13.21
N THR A 16 -7.29 20.26 12.09
CA THR A 16 -7.62 21.66 11.80
C THR A 16 -8.99 21.75 11.12
N PRO A 17 -10.11 21.64 11.87
CA PRO A 17 -11.46 21.45 11.33
C PRO A 17 -12.02 22.63 10.49
N LYS A 18 -11.28 23.75 10.36
CA LYS A 18 -11.66 24.90 9.52
C LYS A 18 -10.76 25.10 8.30
N ILE A 19 -9.75 24.24 8.09
CA ILE A 19 -8.83 24.41 6.96
C ILE A 19 -9.56 24.12 5.65
N THR A 20 -9.48 25.06 4.70
CA THR A 20 -10.07 24.82 3.38
C THR A 20 -9.19 23.87 2.56
N GLN A 21 -9.77 23.20 1.57
CA GLN A 21 -9.00 22.36 0.64
C GLN A 21 -7.92 23.17 -0.11
N LYS A 22 -8.16 24.46 -0.37
CA LYS A 22 -7.21 25.37 -1.01
C LYS A 22 -6.02 25.67 -0.09
N ASP A 23 -6.27 25.83 1.20
CA ASP A 23 -5.21 26.05 2.18
C ASP A 23 -4.43 24.76 2.46
N LEU A 24 -5.09 23.59 2.42
CA LEU A 24 -4.40 22.29 2.42
C LEU A 24 -3.48 22.12 1.21
N CYS A 25 -3.88 22.55 0.01
CA CYS A 25 -3.01 22.55 -1.16
C CYS A 25 -1.76 23.40 -0.96
N ARG A 26 -1.92 24.60 -0.39
CA ARG A 26 -0.80 25.52 -0.11
C ARG A 26 0.13 24.94 0.96
N TRP A 27 -0.45 24.44 2.05
CA TRP A 27 0.30 23.78 3.11
C TRP A 27 1.08 22.58 2.58
N ALA A 28 0.46 21.70 1.80
CA ALA A 28 1.12 20.53 1.22
C ALA A 28 2.27 20.89 0.25
N LYS A 29 2.17 22.04 -0.44
CA LYS A 29 3.28 22.53 -1.28
C LYS A 29 4.50 22.89 -0.42
N LEU A 30 4.27 23.64 0.66
CA LEU A 30 5.34 24.11 1.56
C LEU A 30 5.93 22.95 2.37
N GLU A 31 5.08 22.15 3.01
CA GLU A 31 5.47 21.04 3.89
C GLU A 31 6.31 19.97 3.15
N PHE A 32 5.98 19.68 1.89
CA PHE A 32 6.64 18.64 1.12
C PHE A 32 7.58 19.16 0.03
N ASN A 33 7.85 20.47 0.04
CA ASN A 33 8.68 21.16 -0.96
C ASN A 33 8.33 20.77 -2.41
N LEU A 34 7.03 20.80 -2.75
CA LEU A 34 6.56 20.38 -4.08
C LEU A 34 6.77 21.49 -5.10
N GLN A 35 7.29 21.12 -6.28
CA GLN A 35 7.41 22.02 -7.44
C GLN A 35 6.09 22.72 -7.79
N ARG A 36 4.97 21.99 -7.69
CA ARG A 36 3.62 22.52 -7.92
C ARG A 36 2.69 22.16 -6.76
N ALA A 37 1.83 23.11 -6.38
CA ALA A 37 0.77 22.85 -5.42
C ALA A 37 -0.19 21.76 -5.96
N PRO A 38 -0.65 20.83 -5.11
CA PRO A 38 -1.72 19.91 -5.47
C PRO A 38 -2.98 20.69 -5.87
N THR A 39 -3.83 20.09 -6.72
CA THR A 39 -5.10 20.70 -7.11
C THR A 39 -6.19 20.39 -6.08
N GLN A 40 -7.23 21.22 -6.02
CA GLN A 40 -8.37 21.00 -5.12
C GLN A 40 -9.07 19.65 -5.36
N PRO A 41 -9.28 19.16 -6.61
CA PRO A 41 -9.73 17.80 -6.86
C PRO A 41 -8.80 16.71 -6.31
N THR A 42 -7.48 16.94 -6.35
CA THR A 42 -6.51 16.02 -5.77
C THR A 42 -6.70 15.91 -4.25
N MET A 43 -6.87 17.04 -3.56
CA MET A 43 -7.14 17.05 -2.12
C MET A 43 -8.46 16.37 -1.78
N SER A 44 -9.53 16.68 -2.50
CA SER A 44 -10.84 16.03 -2.33
C SER A 44 -10.72 14.50 -2.46
N ASN A 45 -10.03 14.02 -3.51
CA ASN A 45 -9.80 12.59 -3.72
C ASN A 45 -8.97 11.94 -2.61
N ILE A 46 -7.96 12.64 -2.06
CA ILE A 46 -7.15 12.14 -0.95
C ILE A 46 -8.01 12.00 0.31
N LEU A 47 -8.78 13.03 0.66
CA LEU A 47 -9.63 13.02 1.85
C LEU A 47 -10.74 11.97 1.74
N LYS A 48 -11.35 11.81 0.56
CA LYS A 48 -12.37 10.76 0.31
C LYS A 48 -11.84 9.35 0.55
N HIS A 49 -10.56 9.11 0.28
CA HIS A 49 -9.92 7.81 0.43
C HIS A 49 -8.97 7.75 1.64
N GLU A 50 -9.21 8.56 2.68
CA GLU A 50 -8.38 8.62 3.88
C GLU A 50 -8.13 7.23 4.50
N HIS A 51 -9.14 6.35 4.49
CA HIS A 51 -9.04 5.00 5.04
C HIS A 51 -7.93 4.15 4.39
N LEU A 52 -7.55 4.43 3.14
CA LEU A 52 -6.45 3.75 2.45
C LEU A 52 -5.07 4.17 2.95
N PHE A 53 -4.98 5.26 3.72
CA PHE A 53 -3.70 5.83 4.19
C PHE A 53 -3.48 5.64 5.70
N LYS A 54 -4.39 4.95 6.41
CA LYS A 54 -4.22 4.63 7.85
C LYS A 54 -3.03 3.69 8.09
N ASP A 55 -2.45 3.76 9.29
CA ASP A 55 -1.15 3.17 9.68
C ASP A 55 -0.93 1.71 9.27
N ASN A 56 -1.96 0.87 9.29
CA ASN A 56 -1.87 -0.54 8.87
C ASN A 56 -1.46 -0.72 7.39
N VAL A 57 -1.67 0.28 6.53
CA VAL A 57 -1.34 0.21 5.11
C VAL A 57 0.13 0.59 4.83
N LEU A 58 0.74 1.43 5.67
CA LEU A 58 2.12 1.89 5.51
C LEU A 58 3.16 0.82 5.86
N GLY A 59 2.90 0.03 6.91
CA GLY A 59 3.79 -1.08 7.30
C GLY A 59 3.92 -2.15 6.22
N VAL A 60 2.87 -2.33 5.42
CA VAL A 60 2.81 -3.30 4.33
C VAL A 60 3.34 -2.70 3.02
N LEU A 61 2.89 -1.49 2.62
CA LEU A 61 3.18 -0.94 1.29
C LEU A 61 4.45 -0.07 1.18
N GLY A 62 5.11 0.27 2.30
CA GLY A 62 6.31 1.11 2.32
C GLY A 62 6.03 2.60 2.09
N SER A 63 6.58 3.46 2.95
CA SER A 63 6.24 4.89 3.05
C SER A 63 6.56 5.74 1.80
N GLN A 64 7.42 5.24 0.91
CA GLN A 64 7.84 5.96 -0.30
C GLN A 64 6.91 5.76 -1.52
N ARG A 65 5.92 4.87 -1.44
CA ARG A 65 5.03 4.61 -2.57
C ARG A 65 4.13 5.81 -2.88
N LYS A 66 3.87 6.04 -4.17
CA LYS A 66 2.97 7.12 -4.64
C LYS A 66 1.54 6.64 -4.91
N THR A 67 1.37 5.34 -5.18
CA THR A 67 0.09 4.74 -5.55
C THR A 67 -0.13 3.41 -4.83
N ILE A 68 -1.33 3.24 -4.28
CA ILE A 68 -1.85 1.95 -3.83
C ILE A 68 -2.55 1.34 -5.04
N ARG A 69 -1.99 0.29 -5.62
CA ARG A 69 -2.66 -0.47 -6.68
C ARG A 69 -3.40 -1.62 -6.01
N PRO A 70 -4.73 -1.61 -5.94
CA PRO A 70 -5.45 -2.82 -5.53
C PRO A 70 -5.10 -3.90 -6.57
N THR A 71 -4.51 -4.99 -6.10
CA THR A 71 -4.36 -6.18 -6.93
C THR A 71 -5.75 -6.64 -7.34
N ARG A 72 -5.91 -7.11 -8.59
CA ARG A 72 -7.17 -7.71 -9.08
C ARG A 72 -7.70 -8.80 -8.15
N HIS A 73 -6.82 -9.39 -7.32
CA HIS A 73 -7.13 -10.34 -6.27
C HIS A 73 -6.59 -9.85 -4.91
N ALA A 74 -7.09 -8.70 -4.44
CA ALA A 74 -6.66 -8.11 -3.16
C ALA A 74 -6.83 -9.07 -1.97
N HIS A 75 -7.92 -9.84 -1.94
CA HIS A 75 -8.17 -10.85 -0.91
C HIS A 75 -7.09 -11.95 -0.90
N PHE A 76 -6.78 -12.54 -2.07
CA PHE A 76 -5.69 -13.51 -2.21
C PHE A 76 -4.35 -12.94 -1.73
N ASP A 77 -4.04 -11.72 -2.13
CA ASP A 77 -2.78 -11.06 -1.83
C ASP A 77 -2.60 -10.83 -0.32
N GLN A 78 -3.69 -10.46 0.37
CA GLN A 78 -3.72 -10.27 1.81
C GLN A 78 -3.61 -11.59 2.58
N VAL A 79 -4.34 -12.63 2.16
CA VAL A 79 -4.25 -13.96 2.78
C VAL A 79 -2.84 -14.53 2.67
N LEU A 80 -2.20 -14.40 1.50
CA LEU A 80 -0.82 -14.85 1.32
C LEU A 80 0.16 -14.03 2.17
N ALA A 81 -0.02 -12.70 2.27
CA ALA A 81 0.83 -11.86 3.10
C ALA A 81 0.74 -12.20 4.58
N ASN A 82 -0.47 -12.42 5.10
CA ASN A 82 -0.69 -12.85 6.48
C ASN A 82 0.04 -14.17 6.77
N TRP A 83 -0.09 -15.15 5.88
CA TRP A 83 0.62 -16.42 6.00
C TRP A 83 2.15 -16.24 6.01
N VAL A 84 2.69 -15.36 5.16
CA VAL A 84 4.13 -15.07 5.15
C VAL A 84 4.58 -14.42 6.45
N MET A 85 3.85 -13.44 6.98
CA MET A 85 4.18 -12.78 8.25
C MET A 85 4.16 -13.76 9.43
N GLU A 86 3.12 -14.60 9.52
CA GLU A 86 3.03 -15.65 10.54
C GLU A 86 4.19 -16.66 10.46
N ARG A 87 4.61 -17.01 9.23
CA ARG A 87 5.70 -17.97 9.02
C ARG A 87 7.07 -17.35 9.28
N GLN A 88 7.26 -16.08 8.94
CA GLN A 88 8.50 -15.35 9.20
C GLN A 88 8.77 -15.22 10.70
N ASN A 89 7.73 -15.07 11.52
CA ASN A 89 7.87 -15.10 12.99
C ASN A 89 8.28 -16.48 13.53
N LYS A 90 8.09 -17.55 12.76
CA LYS A 90 8.40 -18.94 13.15
C LYS A 90 9.70 -19.47 12.54
N GLY A 91 10.36 -18.74 11.64
CA GLY A 91 11.61 -19.15 11.02
C GLY A 91 11.84 -18.56 9.62
N ASN A 92 12.87 -19.07 8.92
CA ASN A 92 13.20 -18.60 7.58
C ASN A 92 12.15 -19.01 6.54
N ILE A 93 11.73 -18.04 5.73
CA ILE A 93 10.84 -18.25 4.59
C ILE A 93 11.58 -17.98 3.28
N THR A 94 11.54 -18.94 2.36
CA THR A 94 12.16 -18.80 1.04
C THR A 94 11.16 -18.31 -0.01
N GLY A 95 11.67 -17.78 -1.12
CA GLY A 95 10.83 -17.35 -2.23
C GLY A 95 9.96 -18.46 -2.81
N ASP A 96 10.48 -19.68 -2.87
CA ASP A 96 9.76 -20.82 -3.44
C ASP A 96 8.66 -21.33 -2.52
N MET A 97 8.83 -21.23 -1.19
CA MET A 97 7.75 -21.48 -0.24
C MET A 97 6.56 -20.53 -0.46
N ILE A 98 6.83 -19.25 -0.72
CA ILE A 98 5.80 -18.24 -1.02
C ILE A 98 5.08 -18.59 -2.33
N LYS A 99 5.81 -19.01 -3.37
CA LYS A 99 5.19 -19.43 -4.65
C LYS A 99 4.33 -20.68 -4.48
N THR A 100 4.80 -21.67 -3.72
CA THR A 100 4.05 -22.91 -3.46
C THR A 100 2.77 -22.62 -2.70
N LYS A 101 2.84 -21.83 -1.61
CA LYS A 101 1.64 -21.42 -0.88
C LYS A 101 0.69 -20.60 -1.74
N GLY A 102 1.22 -19.71 -2.57
CA GLY A 102 0.43 -18.95 -3.53
C GLY A 102 -0.36 -19.86 -4.48
N ARG A 103 0.26 -20.91 -5.03
CA ARG A 103 -0.43 -21.89 -5.89
C ARG A 103 -1.54 -22.63 -5.15
N GLU A 104 -1.30 -23.07 -3.92
CA GLU A 104 -2.32 -23.72 -3.09
C GLU A 104 -3.53 -22.80 -2.85
N LEU A 105 -3.29 -21.55 -2.46
CA LEU A 105 -4.34 -20.57 -2.21
C LEU A 105 -5.14 -20.24 -3.48
N VAL A 106 -4.48 -20.18 -4.64
CA VAL A 106 -5.14 -19.99 -5.93
C VAL A 106 -6.09 -21.14 -6.25
N LYS A 107 -5.69 -22.38 -5.97
CA LYS A 107 -6.54 -23.57 -6.13
C LYS A 107 -7.73 -23.53 -5.17
N GLN A 108 -7.50 -23.19 -3.90
CA GLN A 108 -8.57 -23.07 -2.90
C GLN A 108 -9.59 -21.97 -3.22
N MET A 109 -9.15 -20.88 -3.85
CA MET A 109 -10.01 -19.75 -4.21
C MET A 109 -10.61 -19.83 -5.62
N GLY A 110 -10.37 -20.92 -6.37
CA GLY A 110 -10.87 -21.07 -7.75
C GLY A 110 -10.29 -20.02 -8.73
N LEU A 111 -9.06 -19.59 -8.48
CA LEU A 111 -8.35 -18.59 -9.30
C LEU A 111 -7.31 -19.21 -10.25
N GLU A 112 -7.37 -20.53 -10.45
CA GLU A 112 -6.40 -21.27 -11.27
C GLU A 112 -6.29 -20.66 -12.68
N GLY A 113 -5.05 -20.53 -13.17
CA GLY A 113 -4.76 -19.89 -14.46
C GLY A 113 -4.83 -18.35 -14.48
N LYS A 114 -5.37 -17.70 -13.45
CA LYS A 114 -5.45 -16.21 -13.39
C LYS A 114 -4.18 -15.53 -12.88
N LEU A 115 -3.30 -16.29 -12.21
CA LEU A 115 -2.11 -15.76 -11.54
C LEU A 115 -0.85 -16.55 -11.93
N GLY A 116 0.16 -15.83 -12.43
CA GLY A 116 1.47 -16.39 -12.74
C GLY A 116 2.47 -16.17 -11.60
N PHE A 117 3.00 -17.26 -11.04
CA PHE A 117 3.96 -17.26 -9.92
C PHE A 117 5.42 -17.10 -10.37
N SER A 118 5.69 -16.09 -11.20
CA SER A 118 7.03 -15.82 -11.72
C SER A 118 7.95 -15.18 -10.66
N ASN A 119 9.26 -15.14 -10.92
CA ASN A 119 10.22 -14.41 -10.09
C ASN A 119 9.87 -12.90 -10.03
N GLY A 120 9.38 -12.32 -11.13
CA GLY A 120 8.93 -10.93 -11.17
C GLY A 120 7.69 -10.66 -10.32
N TRP A 121 6.73 -11.61 -10.30
CA TRP A 121 5.58 -11.55 -9.39
C TRP A 121 6.03 -11.61 -7.93
N LEU A 122 6.96 -12.52 -7.60
CA LEU A 122 7.46 -12.68 -6.24
C LEU A 122 8.20 -11.42 -5.78
N ALA A 123 9.07 -10.84 -6.61
CA ALA A 123 9.75 -9.58 -6.31
C ALA A 123 8.74 -8.45 -6.06
N SER A 124 7.72 -8.36 -6.91
CA SER A 124 6.63 -7.38 -6.75
C SER A 124 5.82 -7.64 -5.48
N PHE A 125 5.52 -8.89 -5.13
CA PHE A 125 4.83 -9.27 -3.90
C PHE A 125 5.65 -8.89 -2.66
N LYS A 126 6.93 -9.26 -2.63
CA LYS A 126 7.83 -8.89 -1.51
C LYS A 126 7.95 -7.39 -1.34
N ALA A 127 8.14 -6.65 -2.44
CA ALA A 127 8.17 -5.20 -2.42
C ALA A 127 6.83 -4.59 -1.97
N ARG A 128 5.70 -5.26 -2.25
CA ARG A 128 4.36 -4.81 -1.84
C ARG A 128 4.03 -5.08 -0.39
N HIS A 129 4.69 -6.02 0.27
CA HIS A 129 4.41 -6.35 1.66
C HIS A 129 5.56 -6.03 2.60
N GLY A 130 6.54 -5.22 2.15
CA GLY A 130 7.70 -4.86 2.96
C GLY A 130 8.62 -6.04 3.30
N LEU A 131 8.49 -7.17 2.60
CA LEU A 131 9.23 -8.41 2.85
C LEU A 131 10.63 -8.43 2.21
N MET A 132 11.06 -7.31 1.64
CA MET A 132 12.44 -7.15 1.18
C MET A 132 13.31 -6.81 2.38
N LYS A 133 14.21 -7.73 2.77
CA LYS A 133 15.35 -7.37 3.62
C LYS A 133 16.15 -6.30 2.88
N ARG A 134 16.34 -5.15 3.53
CA ARG A 134 17.43 -4.21 3.21
C ARG A 134 18.77 -4.87 3.48
#